data_AF-A0A7X1PTW5-F1
#
_entry.id   AF-A0A7X1PTW5-F1
#
_cell.length_a   1.000
_cell.length_b   1.000
_cell.length_c   1.000
_cell.angle_alpha   90.00
_cell.angle_beta   90.00
_cell.angle_gamma   90.00
#
_symmetry.space_group_name_H-M   'P 1'
#
loop_
_entity.id
_entity.type
_entity.pdbx_description
1 polymer ?
#
loop_
_entity_poly.entity_id
_entity_poly.type
_entity_poly.pdbx_seq_one_letter_code
_entity_poly.pdbx_strand_id
1 'polypeptide(L)'
;MNLANISTVEGHRFHPTGEAAKHQALFIVNPGVPIEDAMESVSDLLSTIDDSIYAAAMGERSLVGNEAWLVKHTLDSARAVVDSLKESLIKQRLKANRA
;
A
#
# COMPACT_ATOMS: atom_id res chain seq x y z
N MET A 1 9.67 -26.56 -28.23
CA MET A 1 8.78 -25.92 -27.25
C MET A 1 8.36 -24.57 -27.81
N ASN A 2 7.06 -24.39 -28.03
CA ASN A 2 6.49 -23.21 -28.67
C ASN A 2 6.18 -22.17 -27.57
N LEU A 3 6.93 -21.06 -27.53
CA LEU A 3 6.71 -19.94 -26.60
C LEU A 3 5.48 -19.14 -27.05
N ALA A 4 4.30 -19.77 -26.97
CA ALA A 4 3.04 -19.11 -27.30
C ALA A 4 2.74 -18.04 -26.23
N ASN A 5 3.09 -16.81 -26.59
CA ASN A 5 2.57 -15.53 -26.09
C ASN A 5 2.47 -15.38 -24.56
N ILE A 6 3.56 -14.92 -23.96
CA ILE A 6 3.49 -14.20 -22.68
C ILE A 6 2.86 -12.83 -22.99
N SER A 7 1.62 -12.60 -22.55
CA SER A 7 0.98 -11.27 -22.62
C SER A 7 0.55 -10.80 -21.24
N THR A 8 0.89 -9.57 -20.90
CA THR A 8 0.39 -8.89 -19.68
C THR A 8 -1.08 -8.48 -19.86
N VAL A 9 -1.91 -8.72 -18.84
CA VAL A 9 -3.29 -8.22 -18.76
C VAL A 9 -3.36 -6.69 -18.66
N GLU A 10 -4.46 -6.10 -19.12
CA GLU A 10 -4.72 -4.66 -18.97
C GLU A 10 -4.82 -4.32 -17.48
N GLY A 11 -3.94 -3.44 -16.98
CA GLY A 11 -3.96 -3.00 -15.57
C GLY A 11 -2.64 -2.95 -14.80
N HIS A 12 -1.46 -2.98 -15.43
CA HIS A 12 -0.20 -2.81 -14.68
C HIS A 12 0.67 -1.65 -15.18
N ARG A 13 1.07 -0.76 -14.25
CA ARG A 13 2.27 0.08 -14.38
C ARG A 13 2.97 0.17 -13.03
N PHE A 14 4.22 -0.28 -13.00
CA PHE A 14 5.18 0.05 -11.95
C PHE A 14 6.05 1.22 -12.42
N HIS A 15 6.13 2.29 -11.64
CA HIS A 15 7.15 3.34 -11.76
C HIS A 15 7.58 3.79 -10.36
N PRO A 16 8.80 4.33 -10.17
CA PRO A 16 9.35 4.68 -8.86
C PRO A 16 9.16 6.15 -8.44
N THR A 17 8.78 7.07 -9.35
CA THR A 17 8.39 8.47 -9.05
C THR A 17 7.47 9.01 -10.15
N GLY A 18 6.36 9.66 -9.80
CA GLY A 18 5.40 10.25 -10.73
C GLY A 18 5.48 11.77 -10.70
N GLU A 19 5.08 12.43 -11.80
CA GLU A 19 5.20 13.88 -11.94
C GLU A 19 4.23 14.59 -10.98
N ALA A 20 4.76 15.18 -9.90
CA ALA A 20 3.99 15.77 -8.80
C ALA A 20 2.97 16.83 -9.27
N ALA A 21 3.32 17.61 -10.30
CA ALA A 21 2.44 18.63 -10.88
C ALA A 21 1.19 18.05 -11.58
N LYS A 22 1.18 16.76 -11.90
CA LYS A 22 0.09 16.08 -12.60
C LYS A 22 -0.71 15.12 -11.70
N HIS A 23 -0.45 15.11 -10.39
CA HIS A 23 -1.09 14.19 -9.44
C HIS A 23 -1.00 12.70 -9.85
N GLN A 24 0.04 12.34 -10.58
CA GLN A 24 0.30 10.96 -10.99
C GLN A 24 0.92 10.21 -9.81
N ALA A 25 0.11 9.91 -8.80
CA ALA A 25 0.52 9.12 -7.66
C ALA A 25 0.77 7.66 -8.10
N LEU A 26 1.91 7.10 -7.70
CA LEU A 26 2.29 5.72 -8.03
C LEU A 26 1.85 4.69 -7.01
N PHE A 27 1.49 5.17 -5.83
CA PHE A 27 0.70 4.42 -4.88
C PHE A 27 -0.70 5.04 -4.86
N ILE A 28 -1.70 4.26 -5.24
CA ILE A 28 -3.10 4.64 -5.15
C ILE A 28 -3.83 3.59 -4.34
N VAL A 29 -4.72 4.03 -3.45
CA VAL A 29 -5.70 3.14 -2.85
C VAL A 29 -6.83 3.01 -3.87
N ASN A 30 -7.00 1.82 -4.45
CA ASN A 30 -7.98 1.61 -5.50
C ASN A 30 -9.40 1.74 -4.92
N PRO A 31 -10.26 2.63 -5.46
CA PRO A 31 -11.65 2.69 -5.01
C PRO A 31 -12.40 1.39 -5.33
N GLY A 32 -13.41 1.07 -4.51
CA GLY A 32 -14.31 -0.07 -4.75
C GLY A 32 -13.79 -1.42 -4.28
N VAL A 33 -12.63 -1.47 -3.63
CA VAL A 33 -12.14 -2.67 -2.93
C VAL A 33 -13.00 -2.92 -1.67
N PRO A 34 -13.40 -4.18 -1.39
CA PRO A 34 -14.06 -4.53 -0.13
C PRO A 34 -13.25 -4.09 1.10
N ILE A 35 -13.94 -3.69 2.17
CA ILE A 35 -13.27 -3.15 3.37
C ILE A 35 -12.40 -4.23 4.01
N GLU A 36 -12.86 -5.47 4.02
CA GLU A 36 -12.15 -6.63 4.54
C GLU A 36 -10.85 -6.88 3.79
N ASP A 37 -10.89 -6.87 2.45
CA ASP A 37 -9.70 -7.06 1.60
C ASP A 37 -8.69 -5.92 1.76
N ALA A 38 -9.18 -4.69 1.91
CA ALA A 38 -8.35 -3.52 2.17
C ALA A 38 -7.69 -3.59 3.56
N MET A 39 -8.39 -4.10 4.57
CA MET A 39 -7.82 -4.34 5.90
C MET A 39 -6.77 -5.46 5.87
N GLU A 40 -7.02 -6.55 5.14
CA GLU A 40 -6.04 -7.61 4.95
C GLU A 40 -4.77 -7.08 4.29
N SER A 41 -4.92 -6.23 3.27
CA SER A 41 -3.80 -5.58 2.59
C SER A 41 -2.94 -4.73 3.55
N VAL A 42 -3.55 -4.09 4.56
CA VAL A 42 -2.81 -3.38 5.62
C VAL A 42 -2.01 -4.35 6.47
N SER A 43 -2.64 -5.45 6.89
CA SER A 43 -1.98 -6.51 7.68
C SER A 43 -0.78 -7.09 6.92
N ASP A 44 -0.98 -7.43 5.64
CA ASP A 44 0.07 -7.94 4.76
C ASP A 44 1.23 -6.96 4.65
N LEU A 45 0.97 -5.68 4.36
CA LEU A 45 2.01 -4.65 4.28
C LEU A 45 2.82 -4.57 5.59
N LEU A 46 2.15 -4.53 6.73
CA LEU A 46 2.82 -4.46 8.03
C LEU A 46 3.64 -5.74 8.32
N SER A 47 3.15 -6.91 7.93
CA SER A 47 3.88 -8.18 8.10
C SER A 47 5.20 -8.20 7.33
N THR A 48 5.26 -7.57 6.15
CA THR A 48 6.48 -7.57 5.31
C THR A 48 7.67 -6.84 5.93
N ILE A 49 7.44 -6.00 6.93
CA ILE A 49 8.48 -5.19 7.59
C ILE A 49 8.75 -5.62 9.04
N ASP A 50 8.00 -6.60 9.56
CA ASP A 50 8.09 -7.03 10.95
C ASP A 50 9.48 -7.58 11.28
N ASP A 51 10.00 -8.49 10.44
CA ASP A 51 11.34 -9.07 10.60
C ASP A 51 12.45 -8.01 10.59
N SER A 52 12.39 -7.04 9.68
CA SER A 52 13.39 -5.96 9.58
C SER A 52 13.34 -5.04 10.81
N ILE A 53 12.15 -4.75 11.34
CA ILE A 53 12.00 -3.97 12.57
C ILE A 53 12.49 -4.78 13.78
N TYR A 54 12.13 -6.06 13.85
CA TYR A 54 12.52 -6.96 14.93
C TYR A 54 14.04 -7.11 15.02
N ALA A 55 14.70 -7.43 13.91
CA ALA A 55 16.16 -7.57 13.84
C ALA A 55 16.87 -6.27 14.29
N ALA A 56 16.31 -5.11 13.96
CA ALA A 56 16.84 -3.82 14.41
C ALA A 56 16.61 -3.56 15.89
N ALA A 57 15.44 -3.91 16.41
CA ALA A 57 15.12 -3.80 17.83
C ALA A 57 16.02 -4.69 18.70
N MET A 58 16.38 -5.88 18.20
CA MET A 58 17.29 -6.82 18.86
C MET A 58 18.77 -6.44 18.73
N GLY A 59 19.08 -5.39 17.96
CA GLY A 59 20.47 -4.99 17.68
C GLY A 59 21.22 -5.93 16.73
N GLU A 60 20.52 -6.85 16.08
CA GLU A 60 21.10 -7.81 15.14
C GLU A 60 21.46 -7.16 13.80
N ARG A 61 20.65 -6.17 13.38
CA ARG A 61 20.88 -5.42 12.13
C ARG A 61 20.33 -4.00 12.21
N SER A 62 21.16 -3.01 11.90
CA SER A 62 20.67 -1.62 11.82
C SER A 62 19.81 -1.37 10.58
N LEU A 63 18.69 -0.67 10.74
CA LEU A 63 17.90 -0.13 9.62
C LEU A 63 18.60 1.09 9.00
N VAL A 64 19.25 0.89 7.86
CA VAL A 64 19.99 1.96 7.16
C VAL A 64 19.77 1.90 5.65
N GLY A 65 19.92 3.05 5.00
CA GLY A 65 19.85 3.17 3.54
C GLY A 65 18.55 2.60 2.96
N ASN A 66 18.68 1.68 2.01
CA ASN A 66 17.54 1.13 1.25
C ASN A 66 16.56 0.34 2.14
N GLU A 67 17.03 -0.37 3.16
CA GLU A 67 16.15 -1.14 4.06
C GLU A 67 15.27 -0.19 4.89
N ALA A 68 15.86 0.88 5.43
CA ALA A 68 15.10 1.92 6.13
C ALA A 68 14.09 2.61 5.22
N TRP A 69 14.46 2.87 3.95
CA TRP A 69 13.56 3.48 2.98
C TRP A 69 12.39 2.55 2.63
N LEU A 70 12.64 1.24 2.47
CA LEU A 70 11.61 0.25 2.22
C LEU A 70 10.62 0.18 3.39
N VAL A 71 11.11 0.09 4.63
CA VAL A 71 10.26 0.09 5.83
C VAL A 71 9.40 1.34 5.89
N LYS A 72 9.99 2.53 5.67
CA LYS A 72 9.25 3.79 5.63
C LYS A 72 8.17 3.77 4.53
N HIS A 73 8.51 3.33 3.33
CA HIS A 73 7.59 3.32 2.20
C HIS A 73 6.41 2.38 2.42
N THR A 74 6.66 1.21 3.03
CA THR A 74 5.61 0.26 3.40
C THR A 74 4.68 0.83 4.47
N LEU A 75 5.23 1.52 5.49
CA LEU A 75 4.43 2.21 6.50
C LEU A 75 3.54 3.31 5.91
N ASP A 76 4.10 4.13 5.01
CA ASP A 76 3.34 5.18 4.32
C ASP A 76 2.19 4.58 3.47
N SER A 77 2.45 3.44 2.82
CA SER A 77 1.48 2.71 2.02
C SER A 77 0.33 2.16 2.88
N ALA A 78 0.66 1.48 3.99
CA ALA A 78 -0.32 0.96 4.93
C ALA A 78 -1.19 2.08 5.52
N ARG A 79 -0.56 3.21 5.88
CA ARG A 79 -1.26 4.40 6.37
C ARG A 79 -2.23 4.98 5.35
N ALA A 80 -1.82 5.08 4.08
CA ALA A 80 -2.68 5.60 3.04
C ALA A 80 -3.96 4.77 2.87
N VAL A 81 -3.87 3.43 3.00
CA VAL A 81 -5.04 2.54 3.00
C VAL A 81 -5.94 2.82 4.22
N VAL A 82 -5.38 2.92 5.42
CA VAL A 82 -6.13 3.24 6.66
C VAL A 82 -6.85 4.60 6.56
N ASP A 83 -6.17 5.63 6.05
CA ASP A 83 -6.76 6.96 5.88
C ASP A 83 -7.91 6.92 4.86
N SER A 84 -7.77 6.17 3.76
CA SER A 84 -8.84 5.95 2.78
C SER A 84 -10.07 5.23 3.38
N LEU A 85 -9.84 4.18 4.18
CA LEU A 85 -10.90 3.46 4.89
C LEU A 85 -11.64 4.38 5.87
N LYS A 86 -10.91 5.19 6.63
CA LYS A 86 -11.49 6.19 7.54
C LYS A 86 -12.38 7.18 6.81
N GLU A 87 -11.94 7.71 5.67
CA GLU A 87 -12.75 8.60 4.85
C GLU A 87 -14.03 7.92 4.34
N SER A 88 -13.93 6.67 3.88
CA SER A 88 -15.07 5.88 3.41
C SER A 88 -16.11 5.70 4.53
N LEU A 89 -15.67 5.31 5.73
CA LEU A 89 -16.54 5.14 6.90
C LEU A 89 -17.23 6.45 7.30
N ILE A 90 -16.51 7.58 7.30
CA ILE A 90 -17.09 8.90 7.58
C ILE A 90 -18.19 9.23 6.54
N LYS A 91 -17.92 9.00 5.25
CA LYS A 91 -18.88 9.25 4.17
C LYS A 91 -20.13 8.36 4.32
N GLN A 92 -19.96 7.09 4.66
CA GLN A 92 -21.08 6.17 4.88
C GLN A 92 -21.94 6.60 6.07
N ARG A 93 -21.32 6.96 7.21
CA ARG A 93 -22.04 7.47 8.38
C ARG A 93 -22.84 8.73 8.09
N LEU A 94 -22.26 9.67 7.32
CA LEU A 94 -22.96 10.89 6.93
C LEU A 94 -24.14 10.63 5.98
N LYS A 95 -24.04 9.62 5.11
CA LYS A 95 -25.16 9.20 4.25
C LYS A 95 -26.28 8.56 5.07
N ALA A 96 -25.94 7.69 6.02
CA ALA A 96 -26.92 7.04 6.90
C ALA A 96 -27.71 8.05 7.75
N ASN A 97 -27.06 9.13 8.22
CA ASN A 97 -27.72 10.17 9.02
C ASN A 97 -28.62 11.12 8.22
N ARG A 98 -28.62 11.02 6.88
CA ARG A 98 -29.43 11.85 5.96
C ARG A 98 -30.59 11.08 5.34
N ALA A 99 -30.63 9.76 5.51
CA ALA A 99 -31.72 8.87 5.11
C ALA A 99 -32.72 8.72 6.26
#